data_AF-A0A150WDW6-F1
#
_entry.id   AF-A0A150WDW6-F1
#
_cell.length_a   1.000
_cell.length_b   1.000
_cell.length_c   1.000
_cell.angle_alpha   90.00
_cell.angle_beta   90.00
_cell.angle_gamma   90.00
#
_symmetry.space_group_name_H-M   'P 1'
#
loop_
_entity.id
_entity.type
_entity.pdbx_description
1 polymer ?
#
loop_
_entity_poly.entity_id
_entity_poly.type
_entity_poly.pdbx_seq_one_letter_code
_entity_poly.pdbx_strand_id
1 'polypeptide(L)'
;MSMATIWKFTKFVLGLVLVIALVWVVMANYSVIFSKTIIGEITAVERVELPVALVTRAEGDITSKVFSFAIGIKDSKTGEIYTASSEDRQWAVAQKGQCAEAVFLPYPPWQFTKKDTFFGARLVRLYECAK
;
A
#
# COMPACT_ATOMS: atom_id res chain seq x y z
N MET A 1 -36.67 -32.75 15.60
CA MET A 1 -35.47 -32.64 14.74
C MET A 1 -34.42 -33.59 15.29
N SER A 2 -33.95 -34.57 14.51
CA SER A 2 -32.99 -35.57 15.00
C SER A 2 -31.69 -34.90 15.47
N MET A 3 -31.10 -35.38 16.56
CA MET A 3 -29.83 -34.90 17.11
C MET A 3 -28.70 -34.93 16.06
N ALA A 4 -28.75 -35.87 15.12
CA ALA A 4 -27.82 -35.96 13.99
C ALA A 4 -28.01 -34.85 12.95
N THR A 5 -29.24 -34.35 12.78
CA THR A 5 -29.54 -33.24 11.86
C THR A 5 -29.03 -31.91 12.43
N ILE A 6 -29.19 -31.69 13.75
CA ILE A 6 -28.66 -30.51 14.46
C ILE A 6 -27.14 -30.48 14.35
N TRP A 7 -26.46 -31.59 14.59
CA TRP A 7 -24.99 -31.67 14.51
C TRP A 7 -24.44 -31.41 13.10
N LYS A 8 -25.09 -31.93 12.06
CA LYS A 8 -24.73 -31.65 10.66
C LYS A 8 -24.94 -30.16 10.31
N PHE A 9 -26.04 -29.58 10.77
CA PHE A 9 -26.33 -28.15 10.59
C PHE A 9 -25.30 -27.27 11.31
N THR A 10 -24.97 -27.57 12.57
CA THR A 10 -23.97 -26.80 13.33
C THR A 10 -22.59 -26.86 12.68
N LYS A 11 -22.16 -28.02 12.16
CA LYS A 11 -20.89 -28.12 11.41
C LYS A 11 -20.90 -27.32 10.12
N PHE A 12 -22.03 -27.30 9.41
CA PHE A 12 -22.19 -26.49 8.21
C PHE A 12 -22.11 -24.99 8.53
N VAL A 13 -22.82 -24.53 9.56
CA VAL A 13 -22.79 -23.14 10.01
C VAL A 13 -21.38 -22.76 10.49
N LEU A 14 -20.72 -23.61 11.27
CA LEU A 14 -19.33 -23.38 11.71
C LEU A 14 -18.37 -23.27 10.52
N GLY A 15 -18.52 -24.15 9.52
CA GLY A 15 -17.76 -24.10 8.28
C GLY A 15 -17.99 -22.80 7.51
N LEU A 16 -19.24 -22.36 7.38
CA LEU A 16 -19.60 -21.08 6.76
C LEU A 16 -18.96 -19.90 7.48
N VAL A 17 -19.03 -19.86 8.82
CA VAL A 17 -18.44 -18.80 9.63
C VAL A 17 -16.92 -18.74 9.44
N LEU A 18 -16.24 -19.89 9.38
CA LEU A 18 -14.81 -19.96 9.09
C LEU A 18 -14.47 -19.41 7.69
N VAL A 19 -15.27 -19.74 6.68
CA VAL A 19 -15.07 -19.22 5.32
C VAL A 19 -15.27 -17.70 5.29
N ILE A 20 -16.32 -17.18 5.94
CA ILE A 20 -16.56 -15.74 6.02
C ILE A 20 -15.40 -15.03 6.74
N ALA A 21 -14.91 -15.60 7.85
CA ALA A 21 -13.77 -15.05 8.57
C ALA A 21 -12.50 -15.04 7.71
N LEU A 22 -12.23 -16.10 6.94
CA LEU A 22 -11.10 -16.15 6.01
C LEU A 22 -11.22 -15.08 4.91
N VAL A 23 -12.40 -14.96 4.30
CA VAL A 23 -12.66 -13.93 3.28
C VAL A 23 -12.46 -12.53 3.88
N TRP A 24 -12.95 -12.30 5.09
CA TRP A 24 -12.76 -11.02 5.79
C TRP A 24 -11.29 -10.70 6.01
N VAL A 25 -10.48 -11.67 6.45
CA VAL A 25 -9.04 -11.48 6.67
C VAL A 25 -8.31 -11.16 5.36
N VAL A 26 -8.62 -11.87 4.28
CA VAL A 26 -8.06 -11.60 2.95
C VAL A 26 -8.46 -10.22 2.47
N MET A 27 -9.73 -9.84 2.68
CA MET A 27 -10.20 -8.51 2.31
C MET A 27 -9.48 -7.40 3.09
N ALA A 28 -9.36 -7.55 4.41
CA ALA A 28 -8.70 -6.56 5.26
C ALA A 28 -7.20 -6.40 4.94
N ASN A 29 -6.53 -7.46 4.51
CA ASN A 29 -5.08 -7.49 4.27
C ASN A 29 -4.68 -7.52 2.79
N TYR A 30 -5.60 -7.23 1.87
CA TYR A 30 -5.37 -7.35 0.44
C TYR A 30 -4.16 -6.56 -0.06
N SER A 31 -3.98 -5.33 0.43
CA SER A 31 -2.87 -4.46 0.03
C SER A 31 -1.50 -5.04 0.36
N VAL A 32 -1.39 -5.79 1.46
CA VAL A 32 -0.14 -6.43 1.90
C VAL A 32 0.06 -7.74 1.14
N ILE A 33 -0.99 -8.55 1.02
CA ILE A 33 -0.96 -9.86 0.34
C ILE A 33 -0.60 -9.70 -1.14
N PHE A 34 -1.21 -8.72 -1.81
CA PHE A 34 -1.02 -8.48 -3.24
C PHE A 34 -0.04 -7.34 -3.54
N SER A 35 0.83 -7.02 -2.58
CA SER A 35 1.87 -6.02 -2.77
C SER A 35 2.80 -6.39 -3.92
N LYS A 36 3.28 -5.38 -4.65
CA LYS A 36 4.19 -5.55 -5.80
C LYS A 36 5.55 -4.97 -5.48
N THR A 37 6.61 -5.77 -5.59
CA THR A 37 7.98 -5.28 -5.49
C THR A 37 8.47 -4.80 -6.86
N ILE A 38 8.84 -3.52 -6.94
CA ILE A 38 9.36 -2.88 -8.13
C ILE A 38 10.82 -2.50 -7.88
N ILE A 39 11.68 -2.80 -8.85
CA ILE A 39 13.11 -2.52 -8.80
C ILE A 39 13.46 -1.68 -10.02
N GLY A 40 14.01 -0.49 -9.79
CA GLY A 40 14.50 0.32 -10.89
C GLY A 40 14.83 1.75 -10.51
N GLU A 41 14.90 2.61 -11.53
CA GLU A 41 15.38 3.99 -11.38
C GLU A 41 14.27 4.90 -10.86
N ILE A 42 14.60 5.72 -9.87
CA ILE A 42 13.74 6.77 -9.35
C ILE A 42 13.64 7.88 -10.40
N THR A 43 12.45 8.05 -10.96
CA THR A 43 12.16 9.09 -11.95
C THR A 43 11.70 10.40 -11.32
N ALA A 44 11.00 10.32 -10.18
CA ALA A 44 10.53 11.47 -9.42
C ALA A 44 10.31 11.09 -7.94
N VAL A 45 10.69 12.00 -7.05
CA VAL A 45 10.30 12.00 -5.63
C VAL A 45 9.96 13.44 -5.29
N GLU A 46 8.69 13.73 -5.09
CA GLU A 46 8.19 15.07 -4.79
C GLU A 46 7.49 15.07 -3.44
N ARG A 47 7.78 16.07 -2.60
CA ARG A 47 7.01 16.25 -1.38
C ARG A 47 5.65 16.84 -1.74
N VAL A 48 4.59 16.19 -1.27
CA VAL A 48 3.23 16.70 -1.41
C VAL A 48 3.02 17.72 -0.29
N GLU A 49 3.26 19.00 -0.60
CA GLU A 49 2.97 20.09 0.34
C GLU A 49 1.46 20.32 0.37
N LEU A 50 0.81 19.92 1.45
CA LEU A 50 -0.55 20.37 1.72
C LEU A 50 -0.47 21.85 2.14
N PRO A 51 -1.23 22.77 1.50
CA PRO A 51 -1.28 24.16 1.91
C PRO A 51 -1.99 24.24 3.28
N VAL A 52 -1.22 24.10 4.36
CA VAL A 52 -1.71 24.32 5.72
C VAL A 52 -1.58 25.81 5.98
N ALA A 53 -2.69 26.54 5.85
CA ALA A 53 -2.83 27.82 6.53
C ALA A 53 -2.60 27.55 8.03
N LEU A 54 -1.50 28.10 8.56
CA LEU A 54 -1.05 27.95 9.93
C LEU A 54 -2.09 28.51 10.92
N VAL A 55 -3.11 27.72 11.25
CA VAL A 55 -3.90 27.91 12.46
C VAL A 55 -3.43 26.86 13.44
N THR A 56 -2.37 27.21 14.16
CA THR A 56 -1.91 26.49 15.35
C THR A 56 -3.00 26.48 16.41
N ARG A 57 -3.86 25.45 16.38
CA ARG A 57 -4.48 24.92 17.59
C ARG A 57 -3.66 23.71 18.00
N ALA A 58 -2.94 23.88 19.11
CA ALA A 58 -2.24 22.82 19.81
C ALA A 58 -3.27 21.74 20.17
N GLU A 59 -3.36 20.67 19.37
CA GLU A 59 -3.92 19.33 19.74
C GLU A 59 -4.16 18.37 18.55
N GLY A 60 -3.87 18.72 17.28
CA GLY A 60 -4.16 17.83 16.14
C GLY A 60 -2.96 17.45 15.29
N ASP A 61 -2.54 16.19 15.35
CA ASP A 61 -1.62 15.44 14.44
C ASP A 61 -1.09 16.18 13.20
N ILE A 62 -0.15 17.11 13.42
CA ILE A 62 0.55 17.87 12.36
C ILE A 62 1.67 17.01 11.75
N THR A 63 2.04 15.90 12.39
CA THR A 63 3.25 15.13 12.06
C THR A 63 3.10 14.17 10.89
N SER A 64 1.92 13.60 10.64
CA SER A 64 1.71 12.61 9.57
C SER A 64 1.76 13.24 8.18
N LYS A 65 1.16 14.42 8.02
CA LYS A 65 1.01 15.11 6.72
C LYS A 65 2.28 15.80 6.19
N VAL A 66 3.30 15.99 7.01
CA VAL A 66 4.56 16.64 6.61
C VAL A 66 5.47 15.70 5.80
N PHE A 67 5.18 14.38 5.81
CA PHE A 67 6.01 13.35 5.18
C PHE A 67 5.30 12.61 4.06
N SER A 68 4.36 13.26 3.38
CA SER A 68 3.73 12.73 2.17
C SER A 68 4.61 12.99 0.95
N PHE A 69 4.98 11.92 0.24
CA PHE A 69 5.78 11.95 -0.99
C PHE A 69 5.02 11.32 -2.15
N ALA A 70 5.09 11.92 -3.32
CA ALA A 70 4.73 11.33 -4.59
C ALA A 70 5.98 10.72 -5.21
N ILE A 71 5.93 9.42 -5.48
CA ILE A 71 7.09 8.63 -5.92
C ILE A 71 6.80 8.03 -7.28
N GLY A 72 7.75 8.13 -8.20
CA GLY A 72 7.75 7.48 -9.50
C GLY A 72 9.01 6.63 -9.68
N ILE A 73 8.84 5.33 -9.93
CA ILE A 73 9.95 4.40 -10.21
C ILE A 73 9.74 3.76 -11.58
N LYS A 74 10.75 3.85 -12.43
CA LYS A 74 10.78 3.14 -13.71
C LYS A 74 11.35 1.74 -13.49
N ASP A 75 10.52 0.73 -13.69
CA ASP A 75 10.93 -0.67 -13.56
C ASP A 75 12.01 -1.01 -14.60
N SER A 76 13.12 -1.58 -14.15
CA SER A 76 14.21 -2.00 -15.04
C SER A 76 13.82 -3.13 -15.99
N LYS A 77 12.79 -3.92 -15.66
CA LYS A 77 12.37 -5.08 -16.47
C LYS A 77 11.35 -4.72 -17.54
N THR A 78 10.29 -4.01 -17.16
CA THR A 78 9.18 -3.67 -18.07
C THR A 78 9.33 -2.31 -18.73
N GLY A 79 10.14 -1.41 -18.14
CA GLY A 79 10.25 -0.02 -18.57
C GLY A 79 9.05 0.86 -18.19
N GLU A 80 8.05 0.30 -17.51
CA GLU A 80 6.88 1.02 -17.02
C GLU A 80 7.24 1.89 -15.82
N ILE A 81 6.56 3.03 -15.69
CA ILE A 81 6.73 3.93 -14.54
C ILE A 81 5.59 3.67 -13.56
N TYR A 82 5.94 3.15 -12.41
CA TYR A 82 5.03 2.91 -11.29
C TYR A 82 4.99 4.15 -10.39
N THR A 83 3.78 4.63 -10.10
CA THR A 83 3.56 5.81 -9.28
C THR A 83 2.73 5.49 -8.05
N ALA A 84 3.10 6.06 -6.90
CA ALA A 84 2.32 5.95 -5.67
C ALA A 84 2.56 7.16 -4.76
N SER A 85 1.61 7.43 -3.87
CA SER A 85 1.84 8.23 -2.66
C SER A 85 2.53 7.39 -1.59
N SER A 86 3.33 8.00 -0.73
CA SER A 86 3.87 7.36 0.48
C SER A 86 3.97 8.36 1.61
N GLU A 87 3.70 7.92 2.83
CA GLU A 87 3.86 8.71 4.05
C GLU A 87 5.08 8.18 4.85
N ASP A 88 6.23 8.05 4.18
CA ASP A 88 7.44 7.48 4.77
C ASP A 88 8.64 8.42 4.63
N ARG A 89 9.26 8.74 5.76
CA ARG A 89 10.44 9.60 5.88
C ARG A 89 11.66 9.04 5.15
N GLN A 90 11.71 7.73 4.91
CA GLN A 90 12.80 7.10 4.17
C GLN A 90 12.92 7.65 2.74
N TRP A 91 11.81 8.11 2.15
CA TRP A 91 11.82 8.74 0.82
C TRP A 91 12.43 10.15 0.81
N ALA A 92 12.59 10.79 1.98
CA ALA A 92 13.12 12.15 2.05
C ALA A 92 14.57 12.27 1.58
N VAL A 93 15.34 11.18 1.61
CA VAL A 93 16.74 11.15 1.19
C VAL A 93 16.92 10.57 -0.22
N ALA A 94 15.86 9.99 -0.78
CA ALA A 94 15.90 9.39 -2.10
C ALA A 94 15.91 10.46 -3.18
N GLN A 95 16.81 10.33 -4.15
CA GLN A 95 16.98 11.30 -5.23
C GLN A 95 16.68 10.68 -6.59
N LYS A 96 16.24 11.54 -7.51
CA LYS A 96 16.06 11.16 -8.92
C LYS A 96 17.38 10.64 -9.50
N GLY A 97 17.31 9.55 -10.27
CA GLY A 97 18.47 8.90 -10.89
C GLY A 97 19.14 7.83 -10.02
N GLN A 98 18.76 7.70 -8.74
CA GLN A 98 19.15 6.55 -7.92
C GLN A 98 18.26 5.34 -8.24
N CYS A 99 18.73 4.15 -7.91
CA CYS A 99 17.95 2.94 -8.04
C CYS A 99 17.36 2.55 -6.68
N ALA A 100 16.11 2.10 -6.69
CA ALA A 100 15.41 1.66 -5.49
C ALA A 100 14.68 0.35 -5.72
N GLU A 101 14.63 -0.44 -4.65
CA GLU A 101 13.69 -1.54 -4.48
C GLU A 101 12.58 -1.03 -3.58
N ALA A 102 11.35 -1.01 -4.08
CA ALA A 102 10.20 -0.52 -3.35
C ALA A 102 9.00 -1.46 -3.47
N VAL A 103 8.24 -1.58 -2.39
CA VAL A 103 7.00 -2.34 -2.34
C VAL A 103 5.82 -1.40 -2.52
N PHE A 104 5.11 -1.57 -3.62
CA PHE A 104 3.90 -0.85 -3.97
C PHE A 104 2.68 -1.58 -3.43
N LEU A 105 1.83 -0.84 -2.70
CA LEU A 105 0.63 -1.34 -2.06
C LEU A 105 -0.60 -0.98 -2.91
N PRO A 106 -1.22 -1.95 -3.60
CA PRO A 106 -2.35 -1.67 -4.47
C PRO A 106 -3.60 -1.37 -3.65
N TYR A 107 -4.44 -0.49 -4.19
CA TYR A 107 -5.80 -0.38 -3.69
C TYR A 107 -6.56 -1.68 -3.93
N PRO A 108 -7.41 -2.09 -2.99
CA PRO A 108 -8.22 -3.27 -3.19
C PRO A 108 -9.22 -3.12 -4.34
N PRO A 109 -9.55 -4.21 -5.08
CA PRO A 109 -10.35 -4.15 -6.30
C PRO A 109 -11.81 -3.75 -6.06
N TRP A 110 -12.31 -3.85 -4.82
CA TRP A 110 -13.64 -3.35 -4.44
C TRP A 110 -13.68 -1.83 -4.27
N GLN A 111 -12.54 -1.14 -4.27
CA GLN A 111 -12.47 0.32 -4.39
C GLN A 111 -12.42 0.74 -5.85
N PHE A 112 -13.57 0.66 -6.54
CA PHE A 112 -13.65 0.84 -7.99
C PHE A 112 -13.09 2.17 -8.51
N THR A 113 -13.17 3.24 -7.72
CA THR A 113 -12.64 4.57 -8.09
C THR A 113 -11.11 4.64 -8.10
N LYS A 114 -10.44 3.68 -7.46
CA LYS A 114 -8.98 3.62 -7.30
C LYS A 114 -8.40 2.31 -7.80
N LYS A 115 -9.19 1.57 -8.58
CA LYS A 115 -8.77 0.30 -9.17
C LYS A 115 -7.49 0.52 -9.98
N ASP A 116 -6.56 -0.43 -9.88
CA ASP A 116 -5.27 -0.42 -10.57
C ASP A 116 -4.32 0.73 -10.18
N THR A 117 -4.57 1.40 -9.06
CA THR A 117 -3.67 2.41 -8.48
C THR A 117 -3.05 1.95 -7.16
N PHE A 118 -1.97 2.62 -6.75
CA PHE A 118 -1.24 2.32 -5.52
C PHE A 118 -1.38 3.47 -4.52
N PHE A 119 -1.67 3.13 -3.26
CA PHE A 119 -1.81 4.13 -2.20
C PHE A 119 -0.54 4.33 -1.38
N GLY A 120 0.41 3.39 -1.52
CA GLY A 120 1.61 3.32 -0.72
C GLY A 120 2.78 2.82 -1.55
N ALA A 121 3.95 3.43 -1.37
CA ALA A 121 5.24 2.87 -1.77
C ALA A 121 6.18 2.83 -0.57
N ARG A 122 6.64 1.65 -0.20
CA ARG A 122 7.60 1.45 0.90
C ARG A 122 8.99 1.25 0.32
N LEU A 123 9.94 2.09 0.72
CA LEU A 123 11.34 1.92 0.35
C LEU A 123 11.92 0.70 1.09
N VAL A 124 12.48 -0.25 0.36
CA VAL A 124 13.16 -1.44 0.92
C VAL A 124 14.67 -1.27 0.84
N ARG A 125 15.17 -0.84 -0.32
CA ARG A 125 16.59 -0.55 -0.56
C ARG A 125 16.75 0.65 -1.47
N LEU A 126 17.81 1.41 -1.25
CA LEU A 126 18.25 2.53 -2.07
C LEU A 126 19.74 2.33 -2.40
N TYR A 127 20.09 2.44 -3.67
CA TYR A 127 21.45 2.18 -4.15
C TYR A 127 21.72 2.96 -5.45
N GLU A 128 22.99 3.06 -5.85
CA GLU A 128 23.34 3.66 -7.13
C GLU A 128 23.00 2.72 -8.28
N CYS A 129 22.39 3.25 -9.35
CA CYS A 129 22.17 2.44 -10.54
C CYS A 129 23.51 2.00 -11.13
N ALA A 130 23.61 0.73 -11.52
CA ALA A 130 24.75 0.25 -12.27
C ALA A 130 24.85 1.04 -13.58
N LYS A 131 26.02 1.64 -13.84
CA LYS A 131 26.31 2.35 -15.09
C LYS A 131 26.51 1.40 -16.25
#